data_AF-A0A1R3RIJ8-F1
#
_entry.id   AF-A0A1R3RIJ8-F1
#
_cell.length_a   1.000
_cell.length_b   1.000
_cell.length_c   1.000
_cell.angle_alpha   90.00
_cell.angle_beta   90.00
_cell.angle_gamma   90.00
#
_symmetry.space_group_name_H-M   'P 1'
#
loop_
_entity.id
_entity.type
_entity.pdbx_description
1 polymer ?
#
loop_
_entity_poly.entity_id
_entity_poly.type
_entity_poly.pdbx_seq_one_letter_code
_entity_poly.pdbx_strand_id
1 'polypeptide(L)'
;MRSGGILRAHPTVEPTRERQKEAHHVSVREVASEFLKASGHDSVGDFERWVVSAPDRPLNDNDYVVSGDELRDLEWAQHVFFEEGLNRTVEWYRENGDKWWKELNGSAT
;
A
#
# COMPACT_ATOMS: atom_id res chain seq x y z
N MET A 1 -32.93 17.38 -19.89
CA MET A 1 -32.37 16.42 -20.86
C MET A 1 -30.88 16.70 -21.03
N ARG A 2 -30.08 15.63 -21.23
CA ARG A 2 -28.60 15.51 -21.22
C ARG A 2 -28.01 15.29 -19.82
N SER A 3 -27.18 14.28 -19.56
CA SER A 3 -26.93 12.99 -20.20
C SER A 3 -26.23 12.15 -19.12
N GLY A 4 -26.82 11.06 -18.66
CA GLY A 4 -26.21 10.20 -17.64
C GLY A 4 -25.05 9.42 -18.26
N GLY A 5 -23.82 9.72 -17.86
CA GLY A 5 -22.65 8.92 -18.19
C GLY A 5 -22.72 7.60 -17.41
N ILE A 6 -22.87 6.49 -18.13
CA ILE A 6 -22.79 5.15 -17.56
C ILE A 6 -21.33 4.90 -17.19
N LEU A 7 -21.01 4.87 -15.89
CA LEU A 7 -19.77 4.29 -15.39
C LEU A 7 -19.77 2.82 -15.80
N ARG A 8 -18.92 2.45 -16.76
CA ARG A 8 -18.68 1.05 -17.08
C ARG A 8 -17.93 0.42 -15.91
N ALA A 9 -18.56 -0.51 -15.21
CA ALA A 9 -17.86 -1.36 -14.26
C ALA A 9 -16.73 -2.09 -14.98
N HIS A 10 -15.52 -2.00 -14.43
CA HIS A 10 -14.41 -2.86 -14.84
C HIS A 10 -14.76 -4.32 -14.50
N PRO A 11 -14.39 -5.29 -15.34
CA PRO A 11 -14.68 -6.69 -15.06
C PRO A 11 -14.00 -7.10 -13.75
N THR A 12 -14.79 -7.55 -12.78
CA THR A 12 -14.29 -8.18 -11.56
C THR A 12 -13.65 -9.50 -11.94
N VAL A 13 -12.32 -9.55 -11.92
CA VAL A 13 -11.61 -10.83 -11.98
C VAL A 13 -11.81 -11.49 -10.63
N GLU A 14 -12.64 -12.53 -10.60
CA GLU A 14 -12.82 -13.41 -9.44
C GLU A 14 -11.44 -13.95 -9.01
N PRO A 15 -10.97 -13.65 -7.79
CA PRO A 15 -9.70 -14.18 -7.31
C PRO A 15 -9.80 -15.71 -7.22
N THR A 16 -8.90 -16.41 -7.93
CA THR A 16 -8.81 -17.87 -7.85
C THR A 16 -8.58 -18.31 -6.40
N ARG A 17 -9.21 -19.42 -5.97
CA ARG A 17 -9.09 -20.00 -4.61
C ARG A 17 -7.65 -20.18 -4.13
N GLU A 18 -6.70 -20.35 -5.05
CA GLU A 18 -5.26 -20.47 -4.75
C GLU A 18 -4.60 -19.13 -4.36
N ARG A 19 -5.15 -17.99 -4.80
CA ARG A 19 -4.64 -16.65 -4.52
C ARG A 19 -5.06 -16.11 -3.14
N GLN A 20 -5.93 -16.82 -2.42
CA GLN A 20 -6.50 -16.39 -1.14
C GLN A 20 -5.77 -16.99 0.09
N LYS A 21 -4.75 -17.82 -0.13
CA LYS A 21 -3.85 -18.27 0.93
C LYS A 21 -2.59 -17.42 0.89
N GLU A 22 -2.58 -16.26 1.52
CA GLU A 22 -1.35 -15.77 2.15
C GLU A 22 -1.67 -14.62 3.09
N ALA A 23 -1.43 -14.86 4.37
CA ALA A 23 -1.27 -13.78 5.32
C ALA A 23 -0.02 -13.02 4.90
N HIS A 24 -0.18 -11.81 4.35
CA HIS A 24 0.95 -10.96 3.99
C HIS A 24 1.46 -10.25 5.25
N HIS A 25 2.20 -10.99 6.08
CA HIS A 25 3.07 -10.37 7.06
C HIS A 25 4.23 -9.69 6.30
N VAL A 26 4.44 -8.40 6.56
CA VAL A 26 5.50 -7.61 5.93
C VAL A 26 6.19 -6.79 7.00
N SER A 27 7.49 -6.98 7.17
CA SER A 27 8.31 -6.20 8.09
C SER A 27 8.56 -4.78 7.56
N VAL A 28 8.90 -3.83 8.44
CA VAL A 28 9.28 -2.46 8.04
C VAL A 28 10.42 -2.44 7.02
N ARG A 29 11.38 -3.37 7.12
CA ARG A 29 12.50 -3.48 6.17
C ARG A 29 12.03 -3.93 4.79
N GLU A 30 11.09 -4.88 4.72
CA GLU A 30 10.47 -5.30 3.47
C GLU A 30 9.61 -4.18 2.86
N VAL A 31 8.85 -3.44 3.67
CA VAL A 31 8.13 -2.24 3.20
C VAL A 31 9.09 -1.24 2.56
N ALA A 32 10.24 -0.96 3.18
CA ALA A 32 11.25 -0.05 2.63
C ALA A 32 11.84 -0.59 1.30
N SER A 33 12.09 -1.90 1.22
CA SER A 33 12.57 -2.56 0.01
C SER A 33 11.55 -2.44 -1.14
N GLU A 34 10.29 -2.79 -0.89
CA GLU A 34 9.21 -2.70 -1.88
C GLU A 34 8.94 -1.26 -2.30
N PHE A 35 9.05 -0.30 -1.37
CA PHE A 35 8.96 1.12 -1.69
C PHE A 35 10.08 1.58 -2.63
N LEU A 36 11.31 1.13 -2.43
CA LEU A 36 12.42 1.45 -3.35
C LEU A 36 12.15 0.91 -4.75
N LYS A 37 11.65 -0.33 -4.88
CA LYS A 37 11.25 -0.89 -6.18
C LYS A 37 10.16 -0.05 -6.83
N ALA A 38 9.08 0.24 -6.11
CA ALA A 38 7.98 1.10 -6.59
C ALA A 38 8.46 2.50 -6.98
N SER A 39 9.51 2.98 -6.31
CA SER A 39 10.14 4.27 -6.57
C SER A 39 11.06 4.27 -7.81
N GLY A 40 11.35 3.11 -8.39
CA GLY A 40 12.21 2.95 -9.57
C GLY A 40 13.69 2.70 -9.25
N HIS A 41 14.00 2.27 -8.03
CA HIS A 41 15.36 1.95 -7.58
C HIS A 41 15.62 0.43 -7.56
N ASP A 42 16.89 0.04 -7.68
CA ASP A 42 17.29 -1.33 -7.39
C ASP A 42 17.27 -1.52 -5.87
N SER A 43 16.25 -2.22 -5.37
CA SER A 43 16.07 -2.39 -3.93
C SER A 43 17.18 -3.20 -3.25
N VAL A 44 18.03 -3.90 -4.00
CA VAL A 44 19.18 -4.62 -3.42
C VAL A 44 20.42 -3.74 -3.50
N GLY A 45 20.72 -3.21 -4.70
CA GLY A 45 21.90 -2.38 -4.95
C GLY A 45 21.86 -1.02 -4.26
N ASP A 46 20.69 -0.41 -4.15
CA ASP A 46 20.51 0.92 -3.57
C ASP A 46 20.00 0.89 -2.11
N PHE A 47 19.80 -0.28 -1.49
CA PHE A 47 19.15 -0.36 -0.18
C PHE A 47 19.88 0.47 0.89
N GLU A 48 21.16 0.16 1.11
CA GLU A 48 21.99 0.81 2.14
C GLU A 48 22.32 2.27 1.78
N ARG A 49 22.05 2.69 0.54
CA ARG A 49 22.19 4.08 0.11
C ARG A 49 21.01 4.94 0.56
N TRP A 50 19.79 4.40 0.51
CA TRP A 50 18.56 5.16 0.78
C TRP A 50 17.90 4.84 2.12
N VAL A 51 18.18 3.68 2.71
CA VAL A 51 17.58 3.25 3.98
C VAL A 51 18.59 3.41 5.11
N VAL A 52 18.20 4.16 6.13
CA VAL A 52 19.03 4.41 7.33
C VAL A 52 18.27 3.89 8.55
N SER A 53 18.91 3.01 9.33
CA SER A 53 18.35 2.55 10.60
C SER A 53 18.41 3.63 11.67
N ALA A 54 17.31 3.83 12.37
CA ALA A 54 17.22 4.68 13.55
C ALA A 54 17.06 3.81 14.81
N PRO A 55 17.40 4.32 16.01
CA PRO A 55 17.07 3.66 17.27
C PRO A 55 15.57 3.37 17.37
N ASP A 56 15.22 2.24 17.97
CA ASP A 56 13.82 1.87 18.17
C ASP A 56 13.10 2.84 19.11
N ARG A 57 11.79 3.00 18.91
CA ARG A 57 10.96 3.87 19.76
C ARG A 57 10.66 3.16 21.08
N PRO A 58 10.61 3.88 22.22
CA PRO A 58 10.14 3.30 23.46
C PRO A 58 8.74 2.69 23.30
N LEU A 59 8.55 1.46 23.79
CA LEU A 59 7.28 0.72 23.75
C LEU A 59 6.77 0.44 22.32
N ASN A 60 7.66 0.00 21.42
CA ASN A 60 7.26 -0.55 20.13
C ASN A 60 6.77 -2.00 20.29
N ASP A 61 5.55 -2.31 19.86
CA ASP A 61 5.13 -3.70 19.70
C ASP A 61 5.88 -4.33 18.52
N ASN A 62 6.16 -5.63 18.62
CA ASN A 62 6.92 -6.34 17.58
C ASN A 62 6.07 -6.60 16.33
N ASP A 63 4.90 -7.22 16.51
CA ASP A 63 4.03 -7.66 15.41
C ASP A 63 2.55 -7.39 15.71
N TYR A 64 1.79 -7.08 14.66
CA TYR A 64 0.34 -7.04 14.68
C TYR A 64 -0.22 -8.06 13.69
N VAL A 65 -0.87 -9.10 14.23
CA VAL A 65 -1.47 -10.17 13.43
C VAL A 65 -2.98 -10.13 13.60
N VAL A 66 -3.69 -10.08 12.48
CA VAL A 66 -5.16 -10.13 12.44
C VAL A 66 -5.58 -11.27 11.53
N SER A 67 -6.55 -12.07 11.99
CA SER A 67 -7.20 -13.08 11.16
C SER A 67 -8.39 -12.49 10.42
N GLY A 68 -8.49 -12.76 9.11
CA GLY A 68 -9.63 -12.39 8.28
C GLY A 68 -10.70 -13.47 8.17
N ASP A 69 -10.67 -14.50 9.02
CA ASP A 69 -11.53 -15.70 8.88
C ASP A 69 -13.03 -15.34 8.91
N GLU A 70 -13.45 -14.54 9.89
CA GLU A 70 -14.85 -14.10 10.01
C GLU A 70 -15.31 -13.24 8.83
N LEU A 71 -14.41 -12.45 8.23
CA LEU A 71 -14.74 -11.67 7.03
C LEU A 71 -14.97 -12.60 5.83
N ARG A 72 -14.21 -13.68 5.70
CA ARG A 72 -14.39 -14.65 4.61
C ARG A 72 -15.70 -15.43 4.74
N ASP A 73 -16.18 -15.66 5.96
CA ASP A 73 -17.52 -16.22 6.20
C ASP A 73 -18.64 -15.29 5.70
N LEU A 74 -18.35 -13.98 5.59
CA LEU A 74 -19.22 -12.99 4.97
C LEU A 74 -18.94 -12.80 3.46
N GLU A 75 -18.26 -13.75 2.83
CA GLU A 75 -17.85 -13.72 1.42
C GLU A 75 -16.93 -12.54 1.06
N TRP A 76 -16.36 -11.84 2.05
CA TRP A 76 -15.39 -10.79 1.80
C TRP A 76 -14.06 -11.39 1.34
N ALA A 77 -13.46 -10.77 0.32
CA ALA A 77 -12.14 -11.11 -0.18
C ALA A 77 -11.28 -9.85 -0.34
N GLN A 78 -9.98 -10.01 -0.09
CA GLN A 78 -8.99 -8.99 -0.44
C GLN A 78 -8.92 -8.87 -1.98
N HIS A 79 -9.18 -7.66 -2.48
CA HIS A 79 -9.09 -7.38 -3.92
C HIS A 79 -7.80 -6.66 -4.33
N VAL A 80 -7.12 -6.02 -3.38
CA VAL A 80 -5.87 -5.29 -3.62
C VAL A 80 -4.82 -5.87 -2.70
N PHE A 81 -3.79 -6.47 -3.27
CA PHE A 81 -2.66 -7.06 -2.54
C PHE A 81 -1.62 -6.00 -2.19
N PHE A 82 -0.71 -6.32 -1.26
CA PHE A 82 0.25 -5.34 -0.72
C PHE A 82 1.06 -4.64 -1.81
N GLU A 83 1.68 -5.39 -2.73
CA GLU A 83 2.52 -4.83 -3.80
C GLU A 83 1.72 -3.90 -4.73
N GLU A 84 0.52 -4.33 -5.14
CA GLU A 84 -0.37 -3.52 -5.98
C GLU A 84 -0.82 -2.24 -5.24
N GLY A 85 -1.24 -2.39 -3.98
CA GLY A 85 -1.66 -1.28 -3.13
C GLY A 85 -0.54 -0.27 -2.94
N LEU A 86 0.67 -0.74 -2.62
CA LEU A 86 1.84 0.10 -2.43
C LEU A 86 2.19 0.87 -3.72
N ASN A 87 2.20 0.20 -4.87
CA ASN A 87 2.45 0.86 -6.16
C ASN A 87 1.44 1.98 -6.44
N ARG A 88 0.13 1.71 -6.23
CA ARG A 88 -0.93 2.72 -6.37
C ARG A 88 -0.74 3.88 -5.38
N THR A 89 -0.35 3.59 -4.14
CA THR A 89 -0.08 4.60 -3.11
C THR A 89 1.11 5.48 -3.49
N VAL A 90 2.23 4.90 -3.93
CA VAL A 90 3.41 5.65 -4.38
C VAL A 90 3.06 6.57 -5.54
N GLU A 91 2.31 6.07 -6.52
CA GLU A 91 1.89 6.88 -7.67
C GLU A 91 0.99 8.04 -7.24
N TRP A 92 0.03 7.78 -6.35
CA TRP A 92 -0.82 8.83 -5.80
C TRP A 92 0.01 9.93 -5.11
N TYR A 93 1.04 9.56 -4.34
CA TYR A 93 1.92 10.54 -3.69
C TYR A 93 2.81 11.31 -4.67
N ARG A 94 3.26 10.69 -5.76
CA ARG A 94 3.99 11.40 -6.83
C ARG A 94 3.14 12.46 -7.50
N GLU A 95 1.88 12.15 -7.76
CA GLU A 95 0.95 13.06 -8.44
C GLU A 95 0.40 14.15 -7.52
N ASN A 96 0.12 13.82 -6.25
CA ASN A 96 -0.69 14.65 -5.36
C ASN A 96 0.04 15.13 -4.09
N GLY A 97 1.15 14.50 -3.72
CA GLY A 97 1.80 14.67 -2.41
C GLY A 97 2.20 16.11 -2.13
N ASP A 98 2.84 16.78 -3.09
CA ASP A 98 3.28 18.17 -2.95
C ASP A 98 2.13 19.13 -2.60
N LYS A 99 0.97 18.94 -3.24
CA LYS A 99 -0.21 19.77 -3.01
C LYS A 99 -0.83 19.42 -1.65
N TRP A 100 -1.03 18.13 -1.40
CA TRP A 100 -1.70 17.65 -0.20
C TRP A 100 -0.95 18.06 1.09
N TRP A 101 0.37 17.91 1.12
CA TRP A 101 1.17 18.32 2.28
C TRP A 101 1.22 19.85 2.47
N LYS A 102 1.24 20.63 1.39
CA LYS A 102 1.17 22.10 1.48
C LYS A 102 -0.16 22.57 2.08
N GLU A 103 -1.26 21.92 1.74
CA GLU A 103 -2.57 22.22 2.30
C GLU A 103 -2.66 21.87 3.80
N LEU A 104 -2.05 20.75 4.22
CA LEU A 104 -2.05 20.33 5.62
C LEU A 104 -1.17 21.15 6.55
N ASN A 105 -0.01 21.58 6.07
CA ASN A 105 0.93 22.36 6.89
C ASN A 105 0.47 23.81 7.10
N GLY A 106 -0.68 24.19 6.52
CA GLY A 106 -1.11 25.56 6.41
C GLY A 106 -0.18 26.32 5.46
N SER A 107 -0.74 27.18 4.62
CA SER A 107 0.06 28.22 3.99
C SER A 107 0.69 29.06 5.11
N ALA A 108 1.96 28.80 5.44
CA ALA A 108 2.78 29.77 6.13
C ALA A 108 2.96 30.97 5.18
N THR A 109 1.95 31.84 5.16
CA THR A 109 2.06 33.23 4.71
C THR A 109 2.73 34.05 5.79
#